data_AF-A0A1G9ZT39-F1
#
_entry.id   AF-A0A1G9ZT39-F1
#
_cell.length_a   1.000
_cell.length_b   1.000
_cell.length_c   1.000
_cell.angle_alpha   90.00
_cell.angle_beta   90.00
_cell.angle_gamma   90.00
#
_symmetry.space_group_name_H-M   'P 1'
#
loop_
_entity.id
_entity.type
_entity.pdbx_description
1 polymer ?
#
loop_
_entity_poly.entity_id
_entity_poly.type
_entity_poly.pdbx_seq_one_letter_code
_entity_poly.pdbx_strand_id
1 'polypeptide(L)'
;MKRTVEVIITVEVETDDSKFDKNFMDNFSRYFYEFDTIEEHAEHLAQLEARGMIDANFVEGYGALKDMGIKIRVMDREVCLIEEEE
;
A
#
# COMPACT_ATOMS: atom_id res chain seq x y z
N MET A 1 -9.05 -31.12 6.94
CA MET A 1 -7.78 -30.77 7.60
C MET A 1 -7.49 -29.31 7.33
N LYS A 2 -7.36 -28.49 8.37
CA LYS A 2 -7.08 -27.05 8.28
C LYS A 2 -5.55 -26.86 8.29
N ARG A 3 -5.05 -25.85 7.60
CA ARG A 3 -3.66 -25.39 7.66
C ARG A 3 -3.68 -23.88 7.79
N THR A 4 -2.81 -23.34 8.64
CA THR A 4 -2.62 -21.90 8.80
C THR A 4 -1.28 -21.55 8.17
N VAL A 5 -1.24 -20.51 7.35
CA VAL A 5 -0.03 -20.07 6.65
C VAL A 5 0.09 -18.57 6.87
N GLU A 6 1.24 -18.14 7.36
CA GLU A 6 1.61 -16.73 7.45
C GLU A 6 2.32 -16.31 6.17
N VAL A 7 1.96 -15.12 5.68
CA VAL A 7 2.60 -14.49 4.52
C VAL A 7 2.97 -13.07 4.93
N ILE A 8 4.27 -12.80 5.02
CA ILE A 8 4.81 -11.47 5.31
C ILE A 8 5.43 -10.93 4.03
N ILE A 9 5.04 -9.72 3.66
CA ILE A 9 5.61 -9.02 2.50
C ILE A 9 6.09 -7.66 2.98
N THR A 10 7.38 -7.40 2.85
CA THR A 10 7.96 -6.09 3.15
C THR A 10 7.96 -5.27 1.87
N VAL A 11 7.32 -4.11 1.92
CA VAL A 11 7.22 -3.18 0.79
C VAL A 11 7.86 -1.86 1.18
N GLU A 12 8.72 -1.34 0.32
CA GLU A 12 9.25 0.02 0.45
C GLU A 12 8.38 0.97 -0.38
N VAL A 13 7.98 2.08 0.24
CA VAL A 13 7.18 3.14 -0.39
C VAL A 13 7.91 4.47 -0.21
N GLU A 14 8.17 5.15 -1.31
CA GLU A 14 8.68 6.51 -1.36
C GLU A 14 7.58 7.43 -1.90
N THR A 15 7.34 8.55 -1.22
CA THR A 15 6.35 9.58 -1.60
C THR A 15 7.03 10.94 -1.76
N ASP A 16 6.51 11.77 -2.67
CA ASP A 16 6.75 13.20 -2.65
C ASP A 16 5.65 13.86 -1.81
N ASP A 17 5.93 14.09 -0.53
CA ASP A 17 4.96 14.62 0.44
C ASP A 17 4.36 15.97 0.03
N SER A 18 5.03 16.73 -0.85
CA SER A 18 4.49 17.98 -1.38
C SER A 18 3.29 17.78 -2.31
N LYS A 19 3.07 16.55 -2.82
CA LYS A 19 1.92 16.16 -3.64
C LYS A 19 0.69 15.80 -2.80
N PHE A 20 0.88 15.50 -1.52
CA PHE A 20 -0.17 15.20 -0.55
C PHE A 20 -0.63 16.48 0.14
N ASP A 21 -0.95 17.50 -0.67
CA ASP A 21 -1.44 18.76 -0.14
C ASP A 21 -2.85 18.62 0.45
N LYS A 22 -3.30 19.64 1.18
CA LYS A 22 -4.61 19.63 1.82
C LYS A 22 -5.74 19.31 0.85
N ASN A 23 -5.68 19.82 -0.39
CA ASN A 23 -6.73 19.58 -1.37
C ASN A 23 -6.72 18.12 -1.84
N PHE A 24 -5.56 17.51 -2.05
CA PHE A 24 -5.45 16.08 -2.31
C PHE A 24 -6.01 15.26 -1.13
N MET A 25 -5.53 15.51 0.09
CA MET A 25 -5.96 14.78 1.29
C MET A 25 -7.47 14.88 1.51
N ASP A 26 -8.04 16.08 1.43
CA ASP A 26 -9.48 16.31 1.60
C ASP A 26 -10.31 15.57 0.54
N ASN A 27 -9.87 15.60 -0.73
CA ASN A 27 -10.59 14.90 -1.81
C ASN A 27 -10.44 13.39 -1.69
N PHE A 28 -9.25 12.90 -1.36
CA PHE A 28 -9.02 11.47 -1.19
C PHE A 28 -9.91 10.93 -0.07
N SER A 29 -9.86 11.56 1.10
CA SER A 29 -10.68 11.19 2.28
C SER A 29 -12.18 11.22 1.98
N ARG A 30 -12.63 12.19 1.19
CA ARG A 30 -14.05 12.32 0.81
C ARG A 30 -14.57 11.21 -0.10
N TYR A 31 -13.73 10.68 -0.99
CA TYR A 31 -14.17 9.77 -2.06
C TYR A 31 -13.65 8.34 -1.92
N PHE A 32 -12.60 8.13 -1.12
CA PHE A 32 -11.92 6.85 -0.95
C PHE A 32 -11.91 6.42 0.51
N TYR A 33 -10.78 6.59 1.20
CA TYR A 33 -10.58 6.17 2.59
C TYR A 33 -10.24 7.38 3.46
N GLU A 34 -10.75 7.39 4.70
CA GLU A 34 -10.46 8.42 5.70
C GLU A 34 -9.00 8.31 6.21
N PHE A 35 -8.05 8.70 5.37
CA PHE A 35 -6.63 8.83 5.72
C PHE A 35 -6.31 10.30 5.99
N ASP A 36 -5.71 10.56 7.14
CA ASP A 36 -5.36 11.89 7.61
C ASP A 36 -3.84 12.14 7.54
N THR A 37 -3.06 11.08 7.30
CA THR A 37 -1.59 11.09 7.32
C THR A 37 -0.97 10.46 6.09
N ILE A 38 0.26 10.86 5.75
CA ILE A 38 1.00 10.33 4.61
C ILE A 38 1.36 8.85 4.87
N GLU A 39 1.60 8.49 6.13
CA GLU A 39 1.87 7.13 6.57
C GLU A 39 0.71 6.18 6.24
N GLU A 40 -0.54 6.57 6.47
CA GLU A 40 -1.72 5.76 6.11
C GLU A 40 -1.83 5.56 4.59
N HIS A 41 -1.49 6.59 3.81
CA HIS A 41 -1.40 6.45 2.36
C HIS A 41 -0.29 5.48 1.93
N ALA A 42 0.88 5.54 2.58
CA ALA A 42 1.98 4.63 2.32
C ALA A 42 1.62 3.17 2.69
N GLU A 43 0.95 2.95 3.82
CA GLU A 43 0.43 1.64 4.23
C GLU A 43 -0.56 1.08 3.21
N HIS A 44 -1.46 1.90 2.70
CA HIS A 44 -2.42 1.48 1.69
C HIS A 44 -1.74 1.11 0.37
N LEU A 45 -0.80 1.94 -0.11
CA LEU A 45 0.00 1.66 -1.31
C LEU A 45 0.82 0.37 -1.16
N ALA A 46 1.41 0.13 0.01
CA ALA A 46 2.13 -1.09 0.33
C ALA A 46 1.21 -2.32 0.25
N GLN A 47 -0.01 -2.24 0.79
CA GLN A 47 -0.99 -3.33 0.71
C GLN A 47 -1.44 -3.61 -0.73
N LEU A 48 -1.57 -2.58 -1.57
CA LEU A 48 -1.93 -2.75 -2.98
C LEU A 48 -0.80 -3.46 -3.74
N GLU A 49 0.45 -3.04 -3.56
CA GLU A 49 1.61 -3.70 -4.19
C GLU A 49 1.76 -5.14 -3.70
N ALA A 50 1.67 -5.37 -2.40
CA ALA A 50 1.79 -6.71 -1.81
C ALA A 50 0.75 -7.71 -2.38
N ARG A 51 -0.41 -7.21 -2.82
CA ARG A 51 -1.48 -7.99 -3.45
C ARG A 51 -1.42 -8.02 -4.98
N GLY A 52 -0.45 -7.34 -5.59
CA GLY A 52 -0.32 -7.22 -7.04
C GLY A 52 -1.47 -6.46 -7.69
N MET A 53 -2.02 -5.45 -6.99
CA MET A 53 -3.18 -4.67 -7.44
C MET A 53 -2.82 -3.34 -8.11
N ILE A 54 -1.54 -3.05 -8.28
CA ILE A 54 -1.08 -1.86 -9.01
C ILE A 54 -0.99 -2.20 -10.50
N ASP A 55 -1.89 -1.64 -11.31
CA ASP A 55 -1.91 -1.85 -12.76
C ASP A 55 -1.17 -0.73 -13.48
N ALA A 56 -0.19 -1.07 -14.32
CA ALA A 56 0.51 -0.14 -15.21
C ALA A 56 1.03 1.17 -14.54
N ASN A 57 1.38 1.14 -13.25
CA ASN A 57 1.75 2.30 -12.42
C ASN A 57 0.63 3.35 -12.23
N PHE A 58 -0.63 2.92 -12.30
CA PHE A 58 -1.81 3.70 -11.95
C PHE A 58 -2.52 3.07 -10.75
N VAL A 59 -2.96 3.90 -9.83
CA VAL A 59 -3.76 3.47 -8.67
C VAL A 59 -4.98 4.38 -8.54
N GLU A 60 -6.16 3.79 -8.43
CA GLU A 60 -7.39 4.54 -8.21
C GLU A 60 -7.28 5.38 -6.92
N GLY A 61 -7.64 6.66 -7.02
CA GLY A 61 -7.46 7.66 -5.95
C GLY A 61 -6.12 8.38 -5.95
N TYR A 62 -5.05 7.77 -6.45
CA TYR A 62 -3.72 8.42 -6.56
C TYR A 62 -3.39 8.86 -7.99
N GLY A 63 -4.03 8.27 -8.99
CA GLY A 63 -3.71 8.52 -10.39
C GLY A 63 -2.44 7.78 -10.83
N ALA A 64 -1.69 8.36 -11.75
CA ALA A 64 -0.41 7.81 -12.18
C ALA A 64 0.65 8.06 -11.10
N LEU A 65 1.26 6.99 -10.58
CA LEU A 65 2.19 7.05 -9.44
C LEU A 65 3.37 7.99 -9.70
N LYS A 66 3.88 8.00 -10.94
CA LYS A 66 4.97 8.90 -11.36
C LYS A 66 4.62 10.39 -11.18
N ASP A 67 3.36 10.77 -11.39
CA ASP A 67 2.92 12.17 -11.35
C ASP A 67 2.75 12.65 -9.90
N MET A 68 2.50 11.70 -8.99
CA MET A 68 2.48 11.88 -7.54
C MET A 68 3.86 11.69 -6.87
N GLY A 69 4.93 11.45 -7.64
CA GLY A 69 6.25 11.20 -7.09
C GLY A 69 6.35 9.92 -6.24
N ILE A 70 5.46 8.96 -6.49
CA ILE A 70 5.39 7.71 -5.73
C ILE A 70 6.26 6.65 -6.40
N LYS A 71 7.10 5.96 -5.61
CA LYS A 71 7.79 4.72 -6.00
C LYS A 71 7.51 3.64 -4.98
N ILE A 72 7.22 2.44 -5.46
CA ILE A 72 6.87 1.31 -4.61
C ILE A 72 7.61 0.08 -5.12
N ARG A 73 8.13 -0.75 -4.21
CA ARG A 73 8.71 -2.04 -4.57
C ARG A 73 8.59 -3.05 -3.43
N VAL A 74 8.33 -4.31 -3.77
CA VAL A 74 8.48 -5.42 -2.85
C VAL A 74 9.98 -5.65 -2.58
N MET A 75 10.35 -5.63 -1.30
CA MET A 75 11.72 -5.84 -0.83
C MET A 75 11.97 -7.29 -0.45
N ASP A 76 11.01 -7.89 0.25
CA ASP A 76 11.13 -9.25 0.75
C ASP A 76 9.77 -9.94 0.86
N ARG A 77 9.78 -11.27 0.86
CA ARG A 77 8.60 -12.11 1.02
C ARG A 77 8.92 -13.38 1.79
N GLU A 78 8.30 -13.52 2.95
CA GLU A 78 8.40 -14.71 3.81
C GLU A 78 7.06 -15.46 3.82
N VAL A 79 7.13 -16.79 3.82
CA VAL A 79 5.95 -17.67 3.88
C VAL A 79 6.23 -18.81 4.84
N CYS A 80 5.43 -18.90 5.90
CA CYS A 80 5.63 -19.86 6.99
C CYS A 80 4.35 -20.65 7.24
N LEU A 81 4.45 -21.98 7.33
CA LEU A 81 3.36 -22.81 7.85
C LEU A 81 3.32 -22.66 9.37
N ILE A 82 2.20 -22.23 9.92
CA ILE A 82 2.01 -22.17 11.36
C ILE A 82 1.51 -23.54 11.82
N GLU A 83 2.31 -24.22 12.62
CA GLU A 83 1.89 -25.41 13.37
C GLU A 83 1.08 -24.93 14.58
N GLU A 84 -0.16 -25.40 14.73
CA GLU A 84 -0.96 -25.14 15.94
C GLU A 84 -0.35 -26.02 17.06
N GLU A 85 0.16 -25.42 18.15
CA GLU A 85 0.50 -26.17 19.37
C GLU A 85 -0.79 -26.77 19.95
N GLU A 86 -0.85 -28.09 20.10
CA GLU A 86 -1.98 -28.82 20.71
C GLU A 86 -2.21 -28.49 22.19
#